data_AF-A0A382D9C6-F1
#
_entry.id   AF-A0A382D9C6-F1
#
_cell.length_a   1.000
_cell.length_b   1.000
_cell.length_c   1.000
_cell.angle_alpha   90.00
_cell.angle_beta   90.00
_cell.angle_gamma   90.00
#
_symmetry.space_group_name_H-M   'P 1'
#
loop_
_entity.id
_entity.type
_entity.pdbx_description
1 polymer ?
#
loop_
_entity_poly.entity_id
_entity_poly.type
_entity_poly.pdbx_seq_one_letter_code
_entity_poly.pdbx_strand_id
1 'polypeptide(L)' 'EIDIASLARLVAAETPGTPSVQIRGTPVPGRLGERYVPSVDRASDELGLVNHVDLAEGVRRTMAWHRNVH' A
#
# COMPACT_ATOMS: atom_id res chain seq x y z
N GLU A 1 -4.49 -9.75 -0.26
CA GLU A 1 -3.35 -9.56 0.67
C GLU A 1 -2.23 -8.85 -0.07
N ILE A 2 -1.47 -7.97 0.59
CA ILE A 2 -0.35 -7.25 -0.01
C ILE A 2 0.89 -7.35 0.86
N ASP A 3 2.03 -7.69 0.26
CA ASP A 3 3.35 -7.67 0.90
C ASP A 3 4.17 -6.43 0.46
N ILE A 4 5.34 -6.23 1.07
CA ILE A 4 6.18 -5.06 0.79
C ILE A 4 6.61 -5.01 -0.69
N ALA A 5 6.96 -6.17 -1.27
CA ALA A 5 7.41 -6.22 -2.66
C ALA A 5 6.29 -5.86 -3.65
N SER A 6 5.08 -6.35 -3.42
CA SER A 6 3.91 -6.05 -4.25
C SER A 6 3.46 -4.60 -4.07
N LEU A 7 3.51 -4.06 -2.85
CA LEU A 7 3.25 -2.64 -2.60
C LEU A 7 4.26 -1.75 -3.33
N ALA A 8 5.56 -2.06 -3.26
CA ALA A 8 6.58 -1.28 -3.95
C ALA A 8 6.36 -1.26 -5.48
N ARG A 9 5.99 -2.41 -6.07
CA ARG A 9 5.65 -2.49 -7.50
C ARG A 9 4.39 -1.70 -7.84
N LEU A 10 3.35 -1.74 -7.00
CA LEU A 10 2.15 -0.94 -7.18
C LEU A 10 2.49 0.56 -7.17
N VAL A 11 3.31 1.00 -6.21
CA VAL A 11 3.73 2.41 -6.14
C VAL A 11 4.47 2.83 -7.41
N ALA A 12 5.40 2.02 -7.90
CA ALA A 12 6.11 2.32 -9.15
C ALA A 12 5.18 2.35 -10.37
N ALA A 13 4.18 1.46 -10.43
CA ALA A 13 3.20 1.43 -11.52
C ALA A 13 2.32 2.69 -11.54
N GLU A 14 1.91 3.18 -10.37
CA GLU A 14 1.07 4.38 -10.23
C GLU A 14 1.87 5.70 -10.29
N THR A 15 3.20 5.63 -10.42
CA THR A 15 4.08 6.80 -10.38
C THR A 15 5.02 6.85 -11.60
N PRO A 16 4.54 7.38 -12.75
CA PRO A 16 5.34 7.49 -13.96
C PRO A 16 6.65 8.25 -13.73
N GLY A 17 7.75 7.76 -14.31
CA GLY A 17 9.09 8.33 -14.15
C GLY A 17 9.87 7.79 -12.94
N THR A 18 9.27 6.91 -12.13
CA THR A 18 9.97 6.25 -11.02
C THR A 18 10.90 5.15 -11.52
N PRO A 19 12.13 5.02 -10.99
CA PRO A 19 13.03 3.91 -11.32
C PRO A 19 12.42 2.53 -11.02
N SER A 20 12.97 1.49 -11.64
CA SER A 20 12.55 0.11 -11.39
C SER A 20 12.76 -0.29 -9.93
N VAL A 21 11.79 -1.03 -9.39
CA VAL A 21 11.85 -1.53 -8.01
C VAL A 21 12.91 -2.62 -7.89
N GLN A 22 13.86 -2.44 -6.98
CA GLN A 22 14.87 -3.44 -6.64
C GLN A 22 14.64 -3.98 -5.21
N ILE A 23 14.31 -5.26 -5.10
CA ILE A 23 14.16 -5.93 -3.80
C ILE A 23 15.50 -6.57 -3.41
N ARG A 24 16.14 -6.06 -2.36
CA ARG A 24 17.44 -6.56 -1.87
C ARG A 24 17.33 -7.56 -0.71
N GLY A 25 16.18 -7.59 -0.04
CA GLY A 25 15.93 -8.52 1.06
C GLY A 25 15.49 -9.88 0.55
N THR A 26 15.97 -10.94 1.21
CA THR A 26 15.54 -12.32 0.95
C THR A 26 14.64 -12.79 2.08
N PRO A 27 13.45 -13.36 1.81
CA PRO A 27 12.63 -13.98 2.83
C PRO A 27 13.40 -15.05 3.61
N VAL A 28 13.26 -15.06 4.94
CA VAL A 28 13.86 -16.09 5.78
C VAL A 28 12.87 -17.25 5.92
N PRO A 29 13.22 -18.48 5.49
CA PRO A 29 12.33 -19.63 5.61
C PRO A 29 11.86 -19.83 7.06
N GLY A 30 10.56 -20.07 7.25
CA GLY A 30 9.96 -20.27 8.57
C GLY A 30 9.73 -19.00 9.38
N ARG A 31 10.15 -17.81 8.92
CA ARG A 31 9.83 -16.52 9.55
C ARG A 31 8.75 -15.81 8.74
N LEU A 32 7.60 -15.63 9.37
CA LEU A 32 6.55 -14.78 8.82
C LEU A 32 7.00 -13.32 8.80
N GLY A 33 6.64 -12.60 7.75
CA GLY A 33 6.80 -11.15 7.72
C GLY A 33 5.92 -10.49 8.77
N GLU A 34 6.40 -9.41 9.37
CA GLU A 34 5.56 -8.57 10.24
C GLU A 34 4.38 -8.05 9.42
N ARG A 35 3.17 -8.31 9.89
CA ARG A 35 1.94 -7.91 9.22
C ARG A 35 0.90 -7.54 10.24
N TYR A 36 0.25 -6.41 9.98
CA TYR A 36 -0.92 -5.97 10.72
C TYR A 36 -1.98 -5.51 9.72
N VAL A 37 -3.18 -6.09 9.81
CA VAL A 37 -4.36 -5.66 9.06
C VAL A 37 -5.50 -5.57 10.09
N PRO A 38 -6.03 -4.36 10.37
CA PRO A 38 -7.12 -4.21 11.31
C PRO A 38 -8.40 -4.85 10.75
N SER A 39 -9.22 -5.44 11.64
CA SER A 39 -10.62 -5.68 11.30
C SER A 39 -11.37 -4.35 11.26
N VAL A 40 -12.21 -4.19 10.25
CA VAL A 40 -13.10 -3.03 10.09
C VAL A 40 -14.57 -3.39 10.33
N ASP A 41 -14.84 -4.62 10.77
CA ASP A 41 -16.20 -5.18 10.89
C ASP A 41 -17.06 -4.29 11.78
N ARG A 42 -16.54 -3.90 12.94
CA ARG A 42 -17.26 -3.04 13.87
C ARG A 42 -17.64 -1.67 13.27
N ALA A 43 -16.75 -1.06 12.49
CA ALA A 43 -17.02 0.22 11.83
C ALA A 43 -18.06 0.08 10.71
N SER A 44 -18.03 -1.06 10.00
CA SER A 44 -19.04 -1.39 8.99
C SER A 44 -20.40 -1.67 9.63
N ASP A 45 -20.45 -2.54 10.64
CA ASP A 45 -21.69 -3.06 11.21
C ASP A 45 -22.43 -2.03 12.08
N GLU A 46 -21.70 -1.23 12.89
CA GLU A 46 -22.32 -0.27 13.79
C GLU A 46 -22.61 1.08 13.12
N LEU A 47 -21.79 1.48 12.14
CA LEU A 47 -21.81 2.83 11.58
C LEU A 47 -22.04 2.87 10.06
N GLY A 48 -22.09 1.72 9.38
CA GLY A 48 -22.25 1.66 7.93
C GLY A 48 -21.05 2.22 7.16
N LEU A 49 -19.86 2.29 7.80
CA LEU A 49 -18.68 2.87 7.17
C LEU A 49 -18.02 1.90 6.19
N VAL A 50 -17.55 2.43 5.07
CA VAL A 50 -16.83 1.67 4.05
C VAL A 50 -15.58 2.41 3.58
N ASN A 51 -14.57 1.65 3.16
CA ASN A 51 -13.38 2.22 2.54
C ASN A 51 -13.72 2.64 1.09
N HIS A 52 -13.78 3.95 0.85
CA HIS A 52 -14.05 4.50 -0.48
C HIS A 52 -12.81 4.72 -1.36
N VAL A 53 -11.63 4.82 -0.74
CA VAL A 53 -10.37 5.02 -1.45
C VAL A 53 -9.62 3.71 -1.44
N ASP A 54 -9.44 3.13 -2.63
CA ASP A 54 -8.59 1.96 -2.78
C ASP A 54 -7.10 2.33 -2.68
N LEU A 55 -6.26 1.30 -2.61
CA LEU A 55 -4.83 1.49 -2.42
C LEU A 55 -4.16 2.23 -3.59
N ALA A 56 -4.56 1.96 -4.84
CA ALA A 56 -3.97 2.60 -6.01
C ALA A 56 -4.30 4.09 -6.06
N GLU A 57 -5.55 4.44 -5.77
CA GLU A 57 -6.00 5.82 -5.65
C GLU A 57 -5.29 6.54 -4.49
N GLY A 58 -5.14 5.89 -3.34
CA GLY A 58 -4.38 6.43 -2.22
C GLY A 58 -2.93 6.77 -2.59
N VAL A 59 -2.26 5.88 -3.34
CA VAL A 59 -0.91 6.11 -3.87
C VAL A 59 -0.88 7.31 -4.82
N ARG A 60 -1.79 7.37 -5.81
CA ARG A 60 -1.87 8.49 -6.76
C ARG A 60 -2.04 9.84 -6.06
N ARG A 61 -2.94 9.92 -5.07
CA ARG A 61 -3.17 11.13 -4.27
C ARG A 61 -1.94 11.53 -3.47
N THR A 62 -1.28 10.56 -2.85
CA THR A 62 -0.04 10.78 -2.09
C THR A 62 1.05 11.36 -2.99
N MET A 63 1.24 10.80 -4.19
CA MET A 63 2.24 11.30 -5.14
C MET A 63 1.90 12.68 -5.69
N ALA A 64 0.62 12.97 -5.96
CA ALA A 64 0.19 14.30 -6.38
C ALA A 64 0.48 15.35 -5.29
N TRP A 65 0.17 15.03 -4.03
CA TRP A 65 0.52 15.87 -2.90
C TRP A 65 2.05 16.07 -2.79
N HIS A 66 2.84 15.00 -2.83
CA HIS A 66 4.31 15.07 -2.71
C HIS A 66 4.94 15.95 -3.80
N ARG A 67 4.40 15.96 -5.02
CA ARG A 67 4.89 16.82 -6.11
C ARG A 67 4.59 18.30 -5.94
N ASN A 68 3.55 18.66 -5.18
CA ASN A 68 3.12 20.06 -4.99
C ASN A 68 3.71 20.71 -3.74
N VAL A 69 4.32 19.92 -2.85
CA VAL A 69 4.97 20.40 -1.61
C VAL A 69 6.46 20.73 -1.84
N HIS A 70 6.97 20.47 -3.04
CA HIS A 70 8.32 20.80 -3.49
C HIS A 70 8.26 21.79 -4.66
#